data_AF-A0A7X0YYU2-F1
#
_entry.id   AF-A0A7X0YYU2-F1
#
_cell.length_a   1.000
_cell.length_b   1.000
_cell.length_c   1.000
_cell.angle_alpha   90.00
_cell.angle_beta   90.00
_cell.angle_gamma   90.00
#
_symmetry.space_group_name_H-M   'P 1'
#
loop_
_entity.id
_entity.type
_entity.pdbx_description
1 polymer ?
#
loop_
_entity_poly.entity_id
_entity_poly.type
_entity_poly.pdbx_seq_one_letter_code
_entity_poly.pdbx_strand_id
1 'polypeptide(L)'
;MAETIARIKEQLQTVHTEDDPFFQACLLDERKGVQRLIASFRRNQAKQQTLLDQLELMKQYEKEARTQGFQMIAGIDEVGRGPLAGPVVAAAVILPEDFDVVGVNDSKQLNGAKRDELFDAIMDAALAVGIGIQSHEVIDKVNIYEATKLAMREAIDNLDVPPDFCLIDAMPLKYCENELSLIKGDSKSISIAAASIIAKVTRDRMMVAYDASFPGYGFSQNMGYGTKTHLEGLENQGVCPIHRLTFAPVKNIFLAYKS
;
A
#
# COMPACT_ATOMS: atom_id res chain seq x y z
N MET A 1 -38.51 -25.91 18.14
CA MET A 1 -38.57 -25.14 16.89
C MET A 1 -37.19 -25.14 16.27
N ALA A 2 -37.06 -25.41 14.98
CA ALA A 2 -35.76 -25.32 14.30
C ALA A 2 -35.24 -23.87 14.38
N GLU A 3 -33.96 -23.69 14.69
CA GLU A 3 -33.35 -22.35 14.73
C GLU A 3 -33.50 -21.64 13.38
N THR A 4 -33.67 -20.32 13.44
CA THR A 4 -33.78 -19.51 12.23
C THR A 4 -32.45 -19.44 11.50
N ILE A 5 -32.48 -19.30 10.17
CA ILE A 5 -31.27 -19.17 9.35
C ILE A 5 -30.41 -17.97 9.79
N ALA A 6 -31.05 -16.89 10.26
CA ALA A 6 -30.35 -15.71 10.78
C ALA A 6 -29.52 -16.03 12.03
N ARG A 7 -30.10 -16.80 12.97
CA ARG A 7 -29.42 -17.21 14.20
C ARG A 7 -28.27 -18.19 13.92
N ILE A 8 -28.48 -19.12 13.00
CA ILE A 8 -27.43 -20.05 12.55
C ILE A 8 -26.27 -19.27 11.90
N LYS A 9 -26.57 -18.23 11.13
CA LYS A 9 -25.55 -17.37 10.53
C LYS A 9 -24.70 -16.67 11.60
N GLU A 10 -25.31 -16.11 12.64
CA GLU A 10 -24.58 -15.48 13.76
C GLU A 10 -23.70 -16.49 14.50
N GLN A 11 -24.23 -17.68 14.82
CA GLN A 11 -23.44 -18.72 15.50
C GLN A 11 -22.30 -19.24 14.61
N LEU A 12 -22.50 -19.37 13.30
CA LEU A 12 -21.42 -19.75 12.38
C LEU A 12 -20.29 -18.71 12.30
N GLN A 13 -20.50 -17.46 12.74
CA GLN A 13 -19.42 -16.46 12.79
C GLN A 13 -18.45 -16.70 13.96
N THR A 14 -18.87 -17.43 15.00
CA THR A 14 -18.00 -17.77 16.15
C THR A 14 -17.31 -19.11 15.98
N VAL A 15 -17.61 -19.83 14.89
CA VAL A 15 -16.97 -21.11 14.57
C VAL A 15 -15.67 -20.83 13.82
N HIS A 16 -14.60 -21.54 14.19
CA HIS A 16 -13.29 -21.39 13.56
C HIS A 16 -12.78 -22.64 12.84
N THR A 17 -13.38 -23.81 13.11
CA THR A 17 -13.01 -25.10 12.52
C THR A 17 -14.27 -25.85 12.05
N GLU A 18 -14.13 -26.72 11.05
CA GLU A 18 -15.20 -27.64 10.68
C GLU A 18 -15.46 -28.68 11.79
N ASP A 19 -14.51 -28.94 12.69
CA ASP A 19 -14.68 -29.89 13.80
C ASP A 19 -15.61 -29.39 14.91
N ASP A 20 -16.06 -28.13 14.81
CA ASP A 20 -16.93 -27.52 15.81
C ASP A 20 -18.27 -28.28 15.89
N PRO A 21 -18.76 -28.64 17.09
CA PRO A 21 -20.00 -29.39 17.25
C PRO A 21 -21.21 -28.72 16.60
N PHE A 22 -21.26 -27.39 16.61
CA PHE A 22 -22.33 -26.63 15.97
C PHE A 22 -22.25 -26.70 14.44
N PHE A 23 -21.04 -26.63 13.87
CA PHE A 23 -20.84 -26.81 12.44
C PHE A 23 -21.22 -28.23 12.00
N GLN A 24 -20.82 -29.24 12.76
CA GLN A 24 -21.20 -30.64 12.52
C GLN A 24 -22.72 -30.84 12.57
N ALA A 25 -23.41 -30.20 13.52
CA ALA A 25 -24.87 -30.21 13.57
C ALA A 25 -25.50 -29.52 12.34
N CYS A 26 -24.92 -28.42 11.86
CA CYS A 26 -25.37 -27.73 10.65
C CYS A 26 -25.24 -28.60 9.38
N LEU A 27 -24.23 -29.49 9.29
CA LEU A 27 -24.06 -30.37 8.14
C LEU A 27 -25.25 -31.31 7.92
N LEU A 28 -25.97 -31.66 8.99
CA LEU A 28 -27.17 -32.50 8.96
C LEU A 28 -28.44 -31.73 8.53
N ASP A 29 -28.37 -30.40 8.41
CA ASP A 29 -29.52 -29.56 8.10
C ASP A 29 -29.72 -29.40 6.58
N GLU A 30 -30.74 -30.05 6.02
CA GLU A 30 -31.00 -30.05 4.57
C GLU A 30 -31.54 -28.73 4.01
N ARG A 31 -31.84 -27.73 4.86
CA ARG A 31 -32.41 -26.46 4.39
C ARG A 31 -31.40 -25.76 3.49
N LYS A 32 -31.82 -25.40 2.27
CA LYS A 32 -30.98 -24.70 1.27
C LYS A 32 -30.28 -23.45 1.81
N GLY A 33 -30.89 -22.75 2.76
CA GLY A 33 -30.28 -21.60 3.42
C GLY A 33 -29.07 -21.96 4.28
N VAL A 34 -29.16 -23.03 5.07
CA VAL A 34 -28.06 -23.51 5.93
C VAL A 34 -26.94 -24.11 5.09
N GLN A 35 -27.28 -24.89 4.05
CA GLN A 35 -26.31 -25.40 3.09
C GLN A 35 -25.51 -24.28 2.38
N ARG A 36 -26.16 -23.14 2.06
CA ARG A 36 -25.46 -21.95 1.53
C ARG A 36 -24.55 -21.30 2.57
N LEU A 37 -24.95 -21.27 3.85
CA LEU A 37 -24.11 -20.74 4.93
C LEU A 37 -22.86 -21.61 5.13
N ILE A 38 -23.00 -22.94 5.12
CA ILE A 38 -21.87 -23.88 5.18
C ILE A 38 -20.91 -23.66 4.00
N ALA A 39 -21.44 -23.58 2.78
CA ALA A 39 -20.61 -23.29 1.61
C ALA A 39 -19.90 -21.93 1.72
N SER A 40 -20.55 -20.92 2.29
CA SER A 40 -19.93 -19.62 2.55
C SER A 40 -18.84 -19.70 3.62
N PHE A 41 -19.08 -20.44 4.70
CA PHE A 41 -18.12 -20.66 5.77
C PHE A 41 -16.84 -21.31 5.23
N ARG A 42 -16.98 -22.41 4.48
CA ARG A 42 -15.85 -23.11 3.84
C ARG A 42 -15.05 -22.21 2.89
N ARG A 43 -15.74 -21.43 2.05
CA ARG A 43 -15.07 -20.45 1.16
C ARG A 43 -14.30 -19.40 1.94
N ASN A 44 -14.86 -18.91 3.05
CA ASN A 44 -14.21 -17.92 3.90
C ASN A 44 -12.98 -18.49 4.61
N GLN A 45 -13.06 -19.71 5.15
CA GLN A 45 -11.91 -20.42 5.72
C GLN A 45 -10.81 -20.64 4.67
N ALA A 46 -11.16 -21.17 3.50
CA ALA A 46 -10.18 -21.40 2.42
C ALA A 46 -9.50 -20.09 1.98
N LYS A 47 -10.27 -18.99 1.90
CA LYS A 47 -9.72 -17.66 1.62
C LYS A 47 -8.78 -17.20 2.74
N GLN A 48 -9.15 -17.38 4.01
CA GLN A 48 -8.31 -17.03 5.14
C GLN A 48 -6.99 -17.82 5.14
N GLN A 49 -7.06 -19.13 4.91
CA GLN A 49 -5.87 -19.98 4.81
C GLN A 49 -4.96 -19.52 3.66
N THR A 50 -5.53 -19.19 2.50
CA THR A 50 -4.77 -18.68 1.36
C THR A 50 -4.03 -17.38 1.71
N LEU A 51 -4.67 -16.48 2.48
CA LEU A 51 -4.03 -15.24 2.92
C LEU A 51 -2.90 -15.47 3.92
N LEU A 52 -3.05 -16.45 4.82
CA LEU A 52 -1.99 -16.85 5.75
C LEU A 52 -0.80 -17.46 5.00
N ASP A 53 -1.07 -18.37 4.06
CA ASP A 53 -0.03 -18.99 3.23
C ASP A 53 0.71 -17.93 2.41
N GLN A 54 -0.01 -16.96 1.85
CA GLN A 54 0.57 -15.83 1.13
C GLN A 54 1.43 -14.95 2.06
N LEU A 55 0.95 -14.62 3.26
CA LEU A 55 1.71 -13.84 4.22
C LEU A 55 3.04 -14.54 4.57
N GLU A 56 3.00 -15.84 4.82
CA GLU A 56 4.19 -16.63 5.15
C GLU A 56 5.18 -16.73 3.99
N LEU A 57 4.68 -16.80 2.75
CA LEU A 57 5.51 -16.72 1.55
C LEU A 57 6.18 -15.35 1.42
N MET A 58 5.43 -14.26 1.65
CA MET A 58 5.94 -12.90 1.54
C MET A 58 6.94 -12.52 2.65
N LYS A 59 6.99 -13.27 3.75
CA LYS A 59 8.00 -13.11 4.81
C LYS A 59 9.36 -13.73 4.47
N GLN A 60 9.52 -14.35 3.30
CA GLN A 60 10.72 -15.14 2.99
C GLN A 60 12.00 -14.30 3.05
N TYR A 61 12.01 -13.09 2.48
CA TYR A 61 13.19 -12.24 2.46
C TYR A 61 13.57 -11.74 3.86
N GLU A 62 12.58 -11.40 4.68
CA GLU A 62 12.79 -10.99 6.06
C GLU A 62 13.32 -12.15 6.90
N LYS A 63 12.81 -13.37 6.69
CA LYS A 63 13.35 -14.58 7.34
C LYS A 63 14.79 -14.86 6.92
N GLU A 64 15.10 -14.75 5.63
CA GLU A 64 16.46 -14.92 5.11
C GLU A 64 17.45 -13.87 5.64
N ALA A 65 17.01 -12.63 5.86
CA ALA A 65 17.82 -11.62 6.54
C ALA A 65 18.01 -11.96 8.03
N ARG A 66 16.96 -12.41 8.72
CA ARG A 66 17.06 -12.81 10.15
C ARG A 66 18.02 -13.98 10.37
N THR A 67 18.06 -14.97 9.48
CA THR A 67 19.02 -16.08 9.60
C THR A 67 20.48 -15.63 9.43
N GLN A 68 20.72 -14.48 8.81
CA GLN A 68 22.04 -13.83 8.71
C GLN A 68 22.38 -12.96 9.92
N GLY A 69 21.47 -12.81 10.89
CA GLY A 69 21.66 -12.07 12.13
C GLY A 69 21.10 -10.65 12.13
N PHE A 70 20.45 -10.21 11.05
CA PHE A 70 19.75 -8.92 11.00
C PHE A 70 18.44 -8.95 11.78
N GLN A 71 18.10 -7.86 12.47
CA GLN A 71 16.91 -7.75 13.31
C GLN A 71 15.99 -6.62 12.86
N MET A 72 16.55 -5.46 12.54
CA MET A 72 15.84 -4.25 12.14
C MET A 72 15.75 -4.16 10.61
N ILE A 73 14.90 -5.00 10.03
CA ILE A 73 14.73 -5.11 8.57
C ILE A 73 13.66 -4.12 8.10
N ALA A 74 14.05 -3.12 7.31
CA ALA A 74 13.15 -2.16 6.70
C ALA A 74 12.78 -2.58 5.29
N GLY A 75 11.49 -2.54 4.96
CA GLY A 75 10.99 -2.55 3.59
C GLY A 75 10.75 -1.13 3.09
N ILE A 76 11.12 -0.84 1.85
CA ILE A 76 11.07 0.50 1.26
C ILE A 76 10.41 0.44 -0.12
N ASP A 77 9.43 1.32 -0.34
CA ASP A 77 8.74 1.49 -1.62
C ASP A 77 8.30 2.95 -1.84
N GLU A 78 8.01 3.31 -3.09
CA GLU A 78 7.54 4.63 -3.49
C GLU A 78 6.21 4.64 -4.25
N VAL A 79 5.57 5.80 -4.25
CA VAL A 79 4.43 6.10 -5.11
C VAL A 79 4.54 7.50 -5.70
N GLY A 80 3.92 7.69 -6.86
CA GLY A 80 3.80 9.01 -7.45
C GLY A 80 4.89 9.37 -8.45
N ARG A 81 5.54 8.39 -9.09
CA ARG A 81 6.53 8.68 -10.14
C ARG A 81 5.92 9.18 -11.45
N GLY A 82 4.82 8.58 -11.89
CA GLY A 82 4.16 8.91 -13.16
C GLY A 82 3.24 10.15 -13.21
N PRO A 83 2.60 10.61 -12.11
CA PRO A 83 1.73 11.78 -12.12
C PRO A 83 2.36 13.06 -12.67
N LEU A 84 1.52 13.92 -13.25
CA LEU A 84 1.88 15.26 -13.74
C LEU A 84 1.92 16.30 -12.61
N ALA A 85 1.30 16.01 -11.47
CA ALA A 85 1.19 16.90 -10.33
C ALA A 85 1.39 16.17 -8.99
N GLY A 86 1.79 16.94 -7.98
CA GLY A 86 2.04 16.48 -6.62
C GLY A 86 3.42 15.83 -6.42
N PRO A 87 3.73 15.46 -5.18
CA PRO A 87 5.03 14.92 -4.80
C PRO A 87 5.22 13.45 -5.23
N VAL A 88 6.46 13.00 -5.15
CA VAL A 88 6.77 11.57 -4.96
C VAL A 88 6.87 11.32 -3.46
N VAL A 89 6.27 10.22 -3.00
CA VAL A 89 6.24 9.83 -1.59
C VAL A 89 6.84 8.44 -1.49
N ALA A 90 7.76 8.24 -0.55
CA ALA A 90 8.29 6.94 -0.19
C ALA A 90 7.99 6.66 1.28
N ALA A 91 7.92 5.37 1.63
CA ALA A 91 7.84 4.93 3.01
C ALA A 91 8.92 3.88 3.27
N ALA A 92 9.40 3.85 4.50
CA ALA A 92 10.22 2.78 5.05
C ALA A 92 9.47 2.20 6.26
N VAL A 93 9.34 0.88 6.32
CA VAL A 93 8.56 0.20 7.37
C VAL A 93 9.37 -0.94 7.95
N ILE A 94 9.53 -0.95 9.27
CA ILE A 94 10.10 -2.08 10.01
C ILE A 94 8.96 -2.81 10.72
N LEU A 95 8.81 -4.10 10.43
CA LEU A 95 7.76 -4.95 10.99
C LEU A 95 8.33 -5.87 12.09
N PRO A 96 7.55 -6.19 13.14
CA PRO A 96 7.95 -7.19 14.11
C PRO A 96 8.02 -8.59 13.46
N GLU A 97 8.75 -9.52 14.10
CA GLU A 97 8.92 -10.88 13.57
C GLU A 97 7.61 -11.67 13.51
N ASP A 98 6.74 -11.45 14.50
CA ASP A 98 5.42 -12.07 14.64
C ASP A 98 4.31 -11.30 13.92
N PHE A 99 4.65 -10.37 13.02
CA PHE A 99 3.67 -9.61 12.22
C PHE A 99 2.66 -10.54 11.52
N ASP A 100 1.37 -10.41 11.85
CA ASP A 100 0.32 -11.35 11.47
C ASP A 100 -0.84 -10.70 10.69
N VAL A 101 -0.68 -9.45 10.25
CA VAL A 101 -1.69 -8.74 9.47
C VAL A 101 -1.83 -9.36 8.08
N VAL A 102 -2.90 -10.12 7.89
CA VAL A 102 -3.21 -10.81 6.63
C VAL A 102 -3.77 -9.86 5.57
N GLY A 103 -3.51 -10.18 4.31
CA GLY A 103 -4.03 -9.43 3.16
C GLY A 103 -3.23 -8.20 2.77
N VAL A 104 -2.13 -7.91 3.48
CA VAL A 104 -1.08 -7.02 2.99
C VAL A 104 -0.48 -7.62 1.71
N ASN A 105 -0.53 -6.85 0.64
CA ASN A 105 -0.05 -7.21 -0.70
C ASN A 105 0.17 -5.90 -1.48
N ASP A 106 0.56 -5.99 -2.76
CA ASP A 106 0.66 -4.85 -3.69
C ASP A 106 -0.58 -3.94 -3.56
N SER A 107 -0.33 -2.69 -3.16
CA SER A 107 -1.36 -1.68 -2.90
C SER A 107 -2.31 -1.45 -4.08
N LYS A 108 -1.87 -1.75 -5.31
CA LYS A 108 -2.66 -1.63 -6.56
C LYS A 108 -3.69 -2.74 -6.71
N GLN A 109 -3.49 -3.88 -6.05
CA GLN A 109 -4.43 -5.02 -6.05
C GLN A 109 -5.54 -4.86 -5.00
N LEU A 110 -5.40 -3.88 -4.09
CA LEU A 110 -6.33 -3.59 -3.02
C LEU A 110 -7.29 -2.45 -3.40
N ASN A 111 -8.56 -2.58 -3.02
CA ASN A 111 -9.50 -1.48 -3.09
C ASN A 111 -9.21 -0.44 -1.99
N GLY A 112 -9.75 0.78 -2.14
CA GLY A 112 -9.47 1.90 -1.22
C GLY A 112 -9.78 1.57 0.25
N ALA A 113 -10.98 1.05 0.53
CA ALA A 113 -11.40 0.72 1.89
C ALA A 113 -10.49 -0.31 2.56
N LYS A 114 -10.11 -1.38 1.85
CA LYS A 114 -9.18 -2.38 2.40
C LYS A 114 -7.78 -1.83 2.57
N ARG A 115 -7.36 -0.90 1.71
CA ARG A 115 -6.06 -0.24 1.82
C ARG A 115 -5.99 0.68 3.04
N ASP A 116 -7.06 1.43 3.34
CA ASP A 116 -7.14 2.24 4.56
C ASP A 116 -7.15 1.36 5.83
N GLU A 117 -7.93 0.26 5.83
CA GLU A 117 -7.92 -0.70 6.94
C GLU A 117 -6.52 -1.28 7.19
N LEU A 118 -5.81 -1.67 6.12
CA LEU A 118 -4.45 -2.19 6.23
C LEU A 118 -3.44 -1.12 6.61
N PHE A 119 -3.63 0.13 6.18
CA PHE A 119 -2.79 1.25 6.61
C PHE A 119 -2.83 1.39 8.12
N ASP A 120 -4.02 1.43 8.72
CA ASP A 120 -4.17 1.57 10.17
C ASP A 120 -3.57 0.34 10.89
N ALA A 121 -3.85 -0.88 10.41
CA ALA A 121 -3.29 -2.10 10.99
C ALA A 121 -1.75 -2.18 10.91
N ILE A 122 -1.15 -1.70 9.81
CA ILE A 122 0.31 -1.63 9.66
C ILE A 122 0.87 -0.58 10.62
N MET A 123 0.25 0.60 10.70
CA MET A 123 0.71 1.67 11.59
C MET A 123 0.68 1.25 13.06
N ASP A 124 -0.33 0.48 13.47
CA ASP A 124 -0.47 -0.02 14.83
C ASP A 124 0.54 -1.14 15.18
N ALA A 125 0.89 -1.98 14.20
CA ALA A 125 1.75 -3.15 14.41
C ALA A 125 3.23 -2.92 14.09
N ALA A 126 3.58 -1.94 13.26
CA ALA A 126 4.95 -1.68 12.84
C ALA A 126 5.81 -1.20 14.02
N LEU A 127 7.08 -1.62 14.03
CA LEU A 127 8.06 -1.17 15.02
C LEU A 127 8.52 0.27 14.74
N ALA A 128 8.61 0.63 13.46
CA ALA A 128 8.94 1.97 13.01
C ALA A 128 8.41 2.21 11.60
N VAL A 129 7.96 3.43 11.34
CA VAL A 129 7.52 3.89 10.02
C VAL A 129 8.13 5.27 9.75
N GLY A 130 8.89 5.37 8.67
CA GLY A 130 9.43 6.63 8.17
C GLY A 130 8.79 6.99 6.83
N ILE A 131 8.55 8.27 6.60
CA ILE A 131 7.95 8.79 5.37
C ILE A 131 8.87 9.85 4.80
N GLY A 132 9.17 9.75 3.50
CA GLY A 132 9.89 10.77 2.75
C GLY A 132 9.04 11.34 1.63
N ILE A 133 9.11 12.66 1.46
CA ILE A 133 8.23 13.40 0.54
C ILE A 133 9.09 14.39 -0.24
N GLN A 134 9.18 14.20 -1.54
CA GLN A 134 9.90 15.12 -2.42
C GLN A 134 8.91 15.83 -3.32
N SER A 135 8.92 17.16 -3.21
CA SER A 135 8.00 18.05 -3.90
C SER A 135 8.26 18.10 -5.41
N HIS A 136 7.32 18.69 -6.15
CA HIS A 136 7.49 18.86 -7.59
C HIS A 136 8.70 19.76 -7.92
N GLU A 137 9.07 20.73 -7.08
CA GLU A 137 10.26 21.56 -7.30
C GLU A 137 11.55 20.73 -7.23
N VAL A 138 11.62 19.78 -6.29
CA VAL A 138 12.76 18.85 -6.22
C VAL A 138 12.78 17.96 -7.46
N ILE A 139 11.63 17.39 -7.84
CA ILE A 139 11.50 16.56 -9.05
C ILE A 139 11.97 17.32 -10.29
N ASP A 140 11.53 18.57 -10.47
CA ASP A 140 11.90 19.40 -11.60
C ASP A 140 13.41 19.77 -11.60
N LYS A 141 14.01 19.88 -10.41
CA LYS A 141 15.44 20.20 -10.26
C LYS A 141 16.36 19.01 -10.51
N VAL A 142 16.03 17.83 -9.97
CA VAL A 142 16.95 16.68 -9.97
C VAL A 142 16.53 15.53 -10.87
N ASN A 143 15.35 15.60 -11.51
CA ASN A 143 14.63 14.52 -12.20
C ASN A 143 13.91 13.53 -11.27
N ILE A 144 12.96 12.78 -11.83
CA ILE A 144 12.09 11.87 -11.04
C ILE A 144 12.82 10.68 -10.44
N TYR A 145 13.85 10.17 -11.11
CA TYR A 145 14.62 9.03 -10.61
C TYR A 145 15.44 9.44 -9.37
N GLU A 146 16.16 10.55 -9.45
CA GLU A 146 16.91 11.08 -8.30
C GLU A 146 16.00 11.57 -7.17
N ALA A 147 14.88 12.23 -7.48
CA ALA A 147 13.91 12.65 -6.47
C ALA A 147 13.27 11.45 -5.74
N THR A 148 13.07 10.33 -6.44
CA THR A 148 12.61 9.09 -5.81
C THR A 148 13.64 8.56 -4.81
N LYS A 149 14.93 8.52 -5.19
CA LYS A 149 16.00 8.11 -4.27
C LYS A 149 16.11 9.04 -3.06
N LEU A 150 15.92 10.35 -3.25
CA LEU A 150 15.88 11.31 -2.14
C LEU A 150 14.71 11.03 -1.20
N ALA A 151 13.51 10.77 -1.73
CA ALA A 151 12.35 10.41 -0.91
C ALA A 151 12.59 9.12 -0.13
N MET A 152 13.17 8.09 -0.76
CA MET A 152 13.47 6.83 -0.07
C MET A 152 14.52 7.00 1.04
N ARG A 153 15.56 7.81 0.81
CA ARG A 153 16.58 8.12 1.83
C ARG A 153 15.97 8.87 3.01
N GLU A 154 15.17 9.90 2.73
CA GLU A 154 14.44 10.64 3.75
C GLU A 154 13.48 9.73 4.53
N ALA A 155 12.82 8.77 3.87
CA ALA A 155 11.98 7.79 4.54
C ALA A 155 12.79 6.91 5.50
N ILE A 156 14.00 6.49 5.12
CA ILE A 156 14.91 5.73 6.00
C ILE A 156 15.39 6.60 7.16
N ASP A 157 15.78 7.85 6.91
CA ASP A 157 16.27 8.79 7.92
C ASP A 157 15.19 9.15 8.95
N ASN A 158 13.91 9.11 8.55
CA ASN A 158 12.77 9.38 9.41
C ASN A 158 12.28 8.15 10.18
N LEU A 159 12.96 7.00 10.11
CA LEU A 159 12.69 5.88 11.01
C LEU A 159 13.21 6.21 12.42
N ASP A 160 12.34 6.12 13.42
CA ASP A 160 12.74 6.29 14.84
C ASP A 160 13.75 5.22 15.31
N VAL A 161 13.82 4.08 14.59
CA VAL A 161 14.82 3.03 14.82
C VAL A 161 15.60 2.78 13.53
N PRO A 162 16.94 2.90 13.55
CA PRO A 162 17.73 2.69 12.35
C PRO A 162 17.66 1.22 11.90
N PRO A 163 17.50 0.96 10.59
CA PRO A 163 17.52 -0.40 10.06
C PRO A 163 18.95 -0.94 9.98
N ASP A 164 19.10 -2.25 10.17
CA ASP A 164 20.35 -2.98 9.92
C ASP A 164 20.36 -3.70 8.57
N PHE A 165 19.19 -3.83 7.92
CA PHE A 165 19.01 -4.37 6.58
C PHE A 165 17.85 -3.70 5.84
N CYS A 166 18.06 -3.32 4.57
CA CYS A 166 17.08 -2.60 3.75
C CYS A 166 16.63 -3.44 2.54
N LEU A 167 15.34 -3.77 2.47
CA LEU A 167 14.68 -4.40 1.31
C LEU A 167 14.00 -3.31 0.48
N ILE A 168 14.40 -3.10 -0.78
CA ILE A 168 13.96 -1.94 -1.57
C ILE A 168 13.29 -2.38 -2.87
N ASP A 169 12.12 -1.82 -3.22
CA ASP A 169 11.48 -2.09 -4.51
C ASP A 169 12.25 -1.46 -5.67
N ALA A 170 12.68 -2.32 -6.59
CA ALA A 170 13.17 -2.02 -7.94
C ALA A 170 14.21 -0.88 -8.11
N MET A 171 14.95 -0.50 -7.05
CA MET A 171 15.99 0.52 -7.12
C MET A 171 17.07 0.37 -6.03
N PRO A 172 18.36 0.14 -6.39
CA PRO A 172 19.44 0.18 -5.41
C PRO A 172 19.72 1.63 -4.98
N LEU A 173 19.82 1.88 -3.67
CA LEU A 173 20.02 3.22 -3.11
C LEU A 173 21.49 3.51 -2.77
N LYS A 174 22.25 2.45 -2.47
CA LYS A 174 23.58 2.47 -1.87
C LYS A 174 23.62 3.39 -0.66
N TYR A 175 22.62 3.24 0.20
CA TYR A 175 22.40 4.14 1.35
C TYR A 175 22.53 3.39 2.67
N CYS A 176 21.94 2.20 2.76
CA CYS A 176 22.17 1.31 3.90
C CYS A 176 23.44 0.48 3.63
N GLU A 177 24.17 0.12 4.69
CA GLU A 177 25.33 -0.77 4.58
C GLU A 177 24.92 -2.14 4.00
N ASN A 178 23.79 -2.66 4.46
CA ASN A 178 23.17 -3.88 3.94
C ASN A 178 21.86 -3.53 3.24
N GLU A 179 21.81 -3.68 1.93
CA GLU A 179 20.60 -3.48 1.15
C GLU A 179 20.44 -4.56 0.06
N LEU A 180 19.20 -4.91 -0.23
CA LEU A 180 18.82 -5.79 -1.31
C LEU A 180 17.68 -5.15 -2.10
N SER A 181 17.93 -4.90 -3.39
CA SER A 181 16.90 -4.42 -4.31
C SER A 181 16.17 -5.58 -4.97
N LEU A 182 14.83 -5.57 -4.90
CA LEU A 182 13.97 -6.62 -5.42
C LEU A 182 13.11 -6.11 -6.57
N ILE A 183 13.11 -6.84 -7.70
CA ILE A 183 12.17 -6.56 -8.78
C ILE A 183 10.79 -7.08 -8.36
N LYS A 184 9.79 -6.18 -8.31
CA LYS A 184 8.44 -6.45 -7.78
C LYS A 184 8.52 -6.89 -6.32
N GLY A 185 9.21 -6.09 -5.52
CA GLY A 185 9.38 -6.31 -4.09
C GLY A 185 8.05 -6.29 -3.34
N ASP A 186 7.12 -5.42 -3.77
CA ASP A 186 5.76 -5.28 -3.22
C ASP A 186 4.94 -6.59 -3.25
N SER A 187 5.21 -7.48 -4.19
CA SER A 187 4.54 -8.79 -4.28
C SER A 187 5.33 -9.94 -3.65
N LYS A 188 6.49 -9.66 -3.05
CA LYS A 188 7.49 -10.67 -2.65
C LYS A 188 7.97 -10.54 -1.22
N SER A 189 7.99 -9.32 -0.69
CA SER A 189 8.44 -8.97 0.65
C SER A 189 7.29 -8.29 1.39
N ILE A 190 6.98 -8.78 2.58
CA ILE A 190 5.88 -8.24 3.39
C ILE A 190 6.18 -6.82 3.86
N SER A 191 7.44 -6.51 4.16
CA SER A 191 7.86 -5.17 4.59
C SER A 191 7.79 -4.17 3.43
N ILE A 192 8.21 -4.54 2.22
CA ILE A 192 8.05 -3.69 1.03
C ILE A 192 6.55 -3.49 0.71
N ALA A 193 5.75 -4.55 0.79
CA ALA A 193 4.31 -4.45 0.59
C ALA A 193 3.65 -3.49 1.58
N ALA A 194 4.04 -3.55 2.86
CA ALA A 194 3.58 -2.62 3.88
C ALA A 194 3.99 -1.17 3.55
N ALA A 195 5.25 -0.94 3.19
CA ALA A 195 5.73 0.37 2.73
C ALA A 195 4.93 0.90 1.53
N SER A 196 4.61 0.04 0.56
CA SER A 196 3.78 0.41 -0.60
C SER A 196 2.41 0.95 -0.20
N ILE A 197 1.78 0.34 0.81
CA ILE A 197 0.47 0.74 1.33
C ILE A 197 0.58 2.08 2.06
N ILE A 198 1.57 2.22 2.96
CA ILE A 198 1.81 3.47 3.69
C ILE A 198 2.06 4.63 2.73
N ALA A 199 2.96 4.46 1.76
CA ALA A 199 3.26 5.48 0.77
C ALA A 199 2.03 5.84 -0.06
N LYS A 200 1.29 4.83 -0.55
CA LYS A 200 0.08 5.00 -1.38
C LYS A 200 -1.01 5.79 -0.67
N VAL A 201 -1.39 5.36 0.53
CA VAL A 201 -2.47 6.01 1.29
C VAL A 201 -2.07 7.43 1.69
N THR A 202 -0.82 7.62 2.13
CA THR A 202 -0.29 8.96 2.45
C THR A 202 -0.39 9.89 1.25
N ARG A 203 0.10 9.46 0.08
CA ARG A 203 0.05 10.29 -1.13
C ARG A 203 -1.37 10.55 -1.59
N ASP A 204 -2.26 9.56 -1.57
CA ASP A 204 -3.65 9.73 -2.02
C ASP A 204 -4.38 10.75 -1.13
N ARG A 205 -4.18 10.70 0.19
CA ARG A 205 -4.72 11.70 1.14
C ARG A 205 -4.20 13.11 0.82
N MET A 206 -2.92 13.27 0.47
CA MET A 206 -2.37 14.56 0.02
C MET A 206 -3.04 15.04 -1.27
N MET A 207 -3.24 14.17 -2.26
CA MET A 207 -3.86 14.56 -3.53
C MET A 207 -5.33 14.96 -3.36
N VAL A 208 -6.07 14.31 -2.45
CA VAL A 208 -7.43 14.72 -2.09
C VAL A 208 -7.43 16.12 -1.46
N ALA A 209 -6.48 16.42 -0.55
CA ALA A 209 -6.35 17.75 0.04
C ALA A 209 -5.96 18.82 -1.01
N TYR A 210 -5.13 18.46 -1.99
CA TYR A 210 -4.79 19.35 -3.09
C TYR A 210 -5.97 19.65 -4.02
N ASP A 211 -6.91 18.73 -4.19
CA ASP A 211 -8.12 18.99 -5.00
C ASP A 211 -8.98 20.10 -4.40
N ALA A 212 -9.05 20.18 -3.06
CA ALA A 212 -9.73 21.26 -2.37
C ALA A 212 -9.01 22.61 -2.52
N SER A 213 -7.67 22.59 -2.56
CA SER A 213 -6.84 23.79 -2.68
C SER A 213 -6.73 24.30 -4.12
N PHE A 214 -6.78 23.38 -5.09
CA PHE A 214 -6.63 23.63 -6.52
C PHE A 214 -7.74 22.90 -7.29
N PRO A 215 -8.99 23.40 -7.23
CA PRO A 215 -10.13 22.72 -7.84
C PRO A 215 -10.08 22.75 -9.37
N GLY A 216 -10.78 21.81 -10.00
CA GLY A 216 -10.98 21.76 -11.45
C GLY A 216 -9.93 20.96 -12.24
N TYR A 217 -8.96 20.35 -11.55
CA TYR A 217 -8.05 19.35 -12.14
C TYR A 217 -8.44 17.89 -11.81
N GLY A 218 -9.35 17.69 -10.84
CA GLY A 218 -9.85 16.36 -10.44
C GLY A 218 -8.85 15.51 -9.66
N PHE A 219 -7.98 16.15 -8.87
CA PHE A 219 -6.87 15.49 -8.15
C PHE A 219 -7.35 14.43 -7.16
N SER A 220 -8.54 14.57 -6.58
CA SER A 220 -9.15 13.59 -5.68
C SER A 220 -9.54 12.28 -6.36
N GLN A 221 -9.64 12.27 -7.70
CA GLN A 221 -10.01 11.08 -8.48
C GLN A 221 -8.81 10.55 -9.25
N ASN A 222 -8.05 11.43 -9.90
CA ASN A 222 -6.94 11.03 -10.75
C ASN A 222 -5.59 11.02 -10.05
N MET A 223 -5.47 11.45 -8.78
CA MET A 223 -4.23 11.45 -8.00
C MET A 223 -3.05 12.15 -8.69
N GLY A 224 -3.33 13.12 -9.57
CA GLY A 224 -2.35 13.86 -10.35
C GLY A 224 -1.94 13.17 -11.65
N TYR A 225 -2.46 11.99 -11.99
CA TYR A 225 -2.22 11.35 -13.29
C TYR A 225 -2.89 12.12 -14.43
N GLY A 226 -2.29 12.11 -15.62
CA GLY A 226 -2.75 12.82 -16.82
C GLY A 226 -4.00 12.22 -17.46
N THR A 227 -5.09 12.14 -16.69
CA THR A 227 -6.42 11.73 -17.18
C THR A 227 -7.05 12.85 -18.02
N LYS A 228 -8.09 12.53 -18.79
CA LYS A 228 -8.83 13.50 -19.60
C LYS A 228 -9.24 14.75 -18.78
N THR A 229 -9.83 14.55 -17.61
CA THR A 229 -10.24 15.63 -16.70
C THR A 229 -9.08 16.50 -16.24
N HIS A 230 -7.91 15.90 -15.96
CA HIS A 230 -6.72 16.65 -15.58
C HIS A 230 -6.21 17.52 -16.74
N LEU A 231 -6.16 16.96 -17.95
CA LEU A 231 -5.71 17.67 -19.15
C LEU A 231 -6.66 18.82 -19.51
N GLU A 232 -7.98 18.61 -19.41
CA GLU A 232 -8.98 19.66 -19.59
C GLU A 232 -8.82 20.77 -18.54
N GLY A 233 -8.53 20.42 -17.27
CA GLY A 233 -8.22 21.41 -16.22
C GLY A 233 -6.98 22.24 -16.55
N LEU A 234 -5.92 21.59 -17.02
CA LEU A 234 -4.68 22.22 -17.48
C LEU A 234 -4.89 23.17 -18.67
N GLU A 235 -5.72 22.80 -19.63
CA GLU A 235 -6.05 23.64 -20.79
C GLU A 235 -6.87 24.86 -20.37
N ASN A 236 -7.88 24.68 -19.52
CA ASN A 236 -8.81 25.75 -19.14
C ASN A 236 -8.25 26.73 -18.12
N GLN A 237 -7.41 26.26 -17.19
CA GLN A 237 -6.95 27.06 -16.05
C GLN A 237 -5.43 27.28 -16.03
N GLY A 238 -4.68 26.61 -16.90
CA GLY A 238 -3.22 26.64 -16.89
C GLY A 238 -2.62 25.76 -15.78
N VAL A 239 -1.32 25.92 -15.52
CA VAL A 239 -0.62 25.17 -14.48
C VAL A 239 -0.89 25.76 -13.09
N CYS A 240 -1.10 24.90 -12.10
CA CYS A 240 -1.16 25.26 -10.69
C CYS A 240 0.16 24.93 -9.95
N PRO A 241 0.37 25.46 -8.72
CA PRO A 241 1.64 25.34 -7.99
C PRO A 241 2.19 23.92 -7.89
N ILE A 242 1.35 22.90 -7.74
CA ILE A 242 1.81 21.51 -7.53
C ILE A 242 2.18 20.74 -8.82
N HIS A 243 2.12 21.36 -10.00
CA HIS A 243 2.45 20.69 -11.25
C HIS A 243 3.96 20.53 -11.45
N ARG A 244 4.36 19.41 -12.04
CA ARG A 244 5.75 19.11 -12.42
C ARG A 244 6.04 19.76 -13.77
N LEU A 245 6.71 20.90 -13.74
CA LEU A 245 6.89 21.77 -14.90
C LEU A 245 7.82 21.16 -15.96
N THR A 246 8.60 20.15 -15.60
CA THR A 246 9.48 19.44 -16.53
C THR A 246 8.79 18.28 -17.26
N PHE A 247 7.61 17.85 -16.82
CA PHE A 247 6.89 16.71 -17.40
C PHE A 247 6.05 17.14 -18.60
N ALA A 248 6.06 16.33 -19.67
CA ALA A 248 5.07 16.50 -20.74
C ALA A 248 3.71 15.95 -20.29
N PRO A 249 2.57 16.61 -20.58
CA PRO A 249 2.42 17.83 -21.39
C PRO A 249 2.52 19.16 -20.63
N VAL A 250 2.63 19.15 -19.30
CA VAL A 250 2.68 20.36 -18.44
C VAL A 250 3.73 21.38 -18.92
N LYS A 251 4.93 20.89 -19.27
CA LYS A 251 6.03 21.72 -19.77
C LYS A 251 5.62 22.60 -20.95
N ASN A 252 4.87 22.05 -21.90
CA ASN A 252 4.48 22.78 -23.12
C ASN A 252 3.50 23.90 -22.79
N ILE A 253 2.55 23.61 -21.90
CA ILE A 253 1.56 24.59 -21.43
C ILE A 253 2.27 25.70 -20.65
N PHE A 254 3.15 25.35 -19.71
CA PHE A 254 3.90 26.33 -18.92
C PHE A 254 4.75 27.28 -19.77
N LEU A 255 5.41 26.77 -20.80
CA LEU A 255 6.24 27.58 -21.69
C LEU A 255 5.39 28.51 -22.57
N ALA A 256 4.22 28.06 -23.04
CA ALA A 256 3.32 28.88 -23.86
C ALA A 256 2.72 30.07 -23.09
N TYR A 257 2.56 29.96 -21.77
CA TYR A 257 2.11 31.08 -20.92
C TYR A 257 3.23 32.05 -20.51
N LYS A 258 4.51 31.65 -20.65
CA LYS A 258 5.68 32.48 -20.33
C LYS A 258 6.23 33.28 -21.52
N SER A 259 5.88 32.88 -22.75
CA SER A 259 6.21 33.56 -24.00
C SER A 259 5.18 34.65 -24.32
#